data_AF-A0A8X6IFI0-F1
#
_entry.id   AF-A0A8X6IFI0-F1
#
_cell.length_a   1.000
_cell.length_b   1.000
_cell.length_c   1.000
_cell.angle_alpha   90.00
_cell.angle_beta   90.00
_cell.angle_gamma   90.00
#
_symmetry.space_group_name_H-M   'P 1'
#
loop_
_entity.id
_entity.type
_entity.pdbx_description
1 polymer ?
#
loop_
_entity_poly.entity_id
_entity_poly.type
_entity_poly.pdbx_seq_one_letter_code
_entity_poly.pdbx_strand_id
1 'polypeptide(L)'
;MGKTETSTQRKRRVEKRKLKRKETLATESDDAKRQRLSKRRDQDNSETHTRRQLKLDMAKQRMQRLRAVESQEEHDARIAKIRQHISVIQETESVEQREIRLSALRMHNSQVRADETPEQREVRLSALRMHNSQVRAVETPEQREARLNAYRMHNSQVRADETPEQREARLRAYRMHNSQVRSDETPEQREVRLSALRMHRSQVRKAEKSQIEAFNKTINIFCDKVCEICTKRCYPNQVTNHKINSSTASYLPAELTSKGTILLCHRCKKHLTSKKTSGPAKAYWNNLDPGEVPDAIKQLTQPEQRLLSRIIPFVKIVKYDGLFGQYGFRGQAVLFAQDIFEFTESLPNILYLDLLTV
;
A
#
# COMPACT_ATOMS: atom_id res chain seq x y z
N MET A 1 92.23 -32.01 13.89
CA MET A 1 91.66 -31.62 12.58
C MET A 1 90.23 -32.16 12.46
N GLY A 2 89.26 -31.53 13.13
CA GLY A 2 87.84 -31.92 13.03
C GLY A 2 87.25 -31.39 11.72
N LYS A 3 86.94 -32.26 10.77
CA LYS A 3 86.38 -31.86 9.46
C LYS A 3 85.04 -31.15 9.68
N THR A 4 85.02 -29.84 9.50
CA THR A 4 83.80 -29.02 9.53
C THR A 4 82.96 -29.36 8.30
N GLU A 5 81.76 -29.87 8.55
CA GLU A 5 80.80 -30.25 7.50
C GLU A 5 80.40 -29.02 6.68
N THR A 6 80.51 -29.10 5.36
CA THR A 6 80.11 -28.00 4.48
C THR A 6 78.59 -27.79 4.51
N SER A 7 78.11 -26.58 4.22
CA SER A 7 76.66 -26.25 4.18
C SER A 7 75.86 -27.22 3.30
N THR A 8 76.45 -27.62 2.16
CA THR A 8 75.86 -28.58 1.22
C THR A 8 75.79 -30.00 1.77
N GLN A 9 76.85 -30.47 2.44
CA GLN A 9 76.87 -31.78 3.11
C GLN A 9 75.85 -31.82 4.25
N ARG A 10 75.75 -30.75 5.05
CA ARG A 10 74.75 -30.61 6.12
C ARG A 10 73.32 -30.65 5.58
N LYS A 11 73.03 -29.91 4.50
CA LYS A 11 71.72 -29.95 3.83
C LYS A 11 71.36 -31.36 3.37
N ARG A 12 72.28 -32.06 2.69
CA ARG A 12 72.06 -33.45 2.23
C ARG A 12 71.83 -34.43 3.38
N ARG A 13 72.60 -34.32 4.47
CA ARG A 13 72.42 -35.14 5.68
C ARG A 13 71.07 -34.89 6.36
N VAL A 14 70.66 -33.63 6.47
CA VAL A 14 69.36 -33.24 7.04
C VAL A 14 68.21 -33.75 6.17
N GLU A 15 68.29 -33.61 4.85
CA GLU A 15 67.30 -34.15 3.91
C GLU A 15 67.21 -35.69 4.00
N LYS A 16 68.35 -36.40 4.02
CA LYS A 16 68.37 -37.86 4.21
C LYS A 16 67.72 -38.28 5.53
N ARG A 17 67.91 -37.51 6.61
CA ARG A 17 67.23 -37.73 7.90
C ARG A 17 65.73 -37.44 7.84
N LYS A 18 65.30 -36.38 7.15
CA LYS A 18 63.88 -36.08 6.95
C LYS A 18 63.20 -37.19 6.14
N LEU A 19 63.85 -37.68 5.09
CA LEU A 19 63.34 -38.75 4.23
C LEU A 19 63.19 -40.05 5.03
N LYS A 20 64.25 -40.47 5.74
CA LYS A 20 64.18 -41.63 6.65
C LYS A 20 63.07 -41.49 7.69
N ARG A 21 62.91 -40.29 8.27
CA ARG A 21 61.83 -40.02 9.22
C ARG A 21 60.45 -40.15 8.56
N LYS A 22 60.30 -39.64 7.33
CA LYS A 22 59.06 -39.75 6.56
C LYS A 22 58.74 -41.21 6.25
N GLU A 23 59.72 -42.01 5.85
CA GLU A 23 59.59 -43.45 5.62
C GLU A 23 59.19 -44.18 6.90
N THR A 24 59.87 -43.92 8.03
CA THR A 24 59.51 -44.55 9.32
C THR A 24 58.11 -44.16 9.81
N LEU A 25 57.66 -42.94 9.52
CA LEU A 25 56.30 -42.50 9.84
C LEU A 25 55.25 -43.05 8.86
N ALA A 26 55.65 -43.43 7.64
CA ALA A 26 54.76 -44.03 6.66
C ALA A 26 54.53 -45.53 6.95
N THR A 27 55.52 -46.20 7.55
CA THR A 27 55.46 -47.60 7.96
C THR A 27 55.15 -47.79 9.45
N GLU A 28 54.77 -46.73 10.17
CA GLU A 28 54.44 -46.82 11.61
C GLU A 28 53.10 -47.55 11.81
N SER A 29 53.05 -48.48 12.77
CA SER A 29 51.77 -49.10 13.17
C SER A 29 50.90 -48.10 13.94
N ASP A 30 49.57 -48.28 13.89
CA ASP A 30 48.64 -47.38 14.59
C ASP A 30 48.89 -47.33 16.11
N ASP A 31 49.32 -48.44 16.72
CA ASP A 31 49.67 -48.48 18.14
C ASP A 31 50.96 -47.69 18.45
N ALA A 32 51.99 -47.85 17.60
CA ALA A 32 53.22 -47.08 17.74
C ALA A 32 52.96 -45.57 17.56
N LYS A 33 52.07 -45.21 16.63
CA LYS A 33 51.60 -43.83 16.43
C LYS A 33 50.86 -43.30 17.66
N ARG A 34 49.92 -44.06 18.22
CA ARG A 34 49.19 -43.70 19.46
C ARG A 34 50.16 -43.47 20.62
N GLN A 35 51.11 -44.38 20.85
CA GLN A 35 52.12 -44.24 21.91
C GLN A 35 53.03 -43.02 21.70
N ARG A 36 53.47 -42.76 20.46
CA ARG A 36 54.28 -41.57 20.13
C ARG A 36 53.53 -40.27 20.37
N LEU A 37 52.25 -40.21 20.02
CA LEU A 37 51.40 -39.04 20.25
C LEU A 37 51.07 -38.87 21.74
N SER A 38 50.88 -39.96 22.49
CA SER A 38 50.68 -39.93 23.94
C SER A 38 51.90 -39.35 24.65
N LYS A 39 53.10 -39.89 24.39
CA LYS A 39 54.35 -39.38 24.98
C LYS A 39 54.57 -37.90 24.70
N ARG A 40 54.19 -37.44 23.51
CA ARG A 40 54.25 -36.01 23.15
C ARG A 40 53.26 -35.18 23.95
N ARG A 41 52.03 -35.67 24.12
CA ARG A 41 51.00 -35.01 24.94
C ARG A 41 51.43 -34.92 26.40
N ASP A 42 52.02 -35.97 26.95
CA ASP A 42 52.52 -35.99 28.34
C ASP A 42 53.69 -35.01 28.52
N GLN A 43 54.54 -34.90 27.50
CA GLN A 43 55.63 -33.92 27.47
C GLN A 43 55.11 -32.47 27.35
N ASP A 44 54.07 -32.24 26.55
CA ASP A 44 53.44 -30.93 26.41
C ASP A 44 52.65 -30.54 27.69
N ASN A 45 52.05 -31.51 28.39
CA ASN A 45 51.33 -31.31 29.66
C ASN A 45 52.27 -31.08 30.85
N SER A 46 53.47 -31.67 30.83
CA SER A 46 54.50 -31.46 31.86
C SER A 46 55.35 -30.22 31.63
N GLU A 47 55.10 -29.47 30.55
CA GLU A 47 55.83 -28.25 30.22
C GLU A 47 55.39 -27.06 31.09
N THR A 48 56.37 -26.33 31.65
CA THR A 48 56.09 -25.11 32.40
C THR A 48 55.55 -24.00 31.50
N HIS A 49 54.67 -23.16 32.05
CA HIS A 49 54.09 -22.03 31.32
C HIS A 49 55.15 -21.13 30.67
N THR A 50 56.24 -20.83 31.37
CA THR A 50 57.35 -19.98 30.89
C THR A 50 58.06 -20.59 29.69
N ARG A 51 58.36 -21.90 29.73
CA ARG A 51 59.02 -22.61 28.63
C ARG A 51 58.10 -22.70 27.39
N ARG A 52 56.82 -22.96 27.61
CA ARG A 52 55.80 -22.92 26.55
C ARG A 52 55.71 -21.54 25.91
N GLN A 53 55.71 -20.48 26.73
CA GLN A 53 55.66 -19.10 26.25
C GLN A 53 56.89 -18.74 25.40
N LEU A 54 58.09 -19.08 25.86
CA LEU A 54 59.33 -18.89 25.09
C LEU A 54 59.29 -19.60 23.73
N LYS A 55 58.78 -20.85 23.68
CA LYS A 55 58.61 -21.57 22.41
C LYS A 55 57.64 -20.86 21.47
N LEU A 56 56.51 -20.37 22.00
CA LEU A 56 55.52 -19.63 21.21
C LEU A 56 56.12 -18.34 20.67
N ASP A 57 56.89 -17.61 21.47
CA ASP A 57 57.50 -16.34 21.05
C ASP A 57 58.60 -16.56 20.02
N MET A 58 59.43 -17.61 20.17
CA MET A 58 60.39 -18.00 19.14
C MET A 58 59.70 -18.42 17.82
N ALA A 59 58.55 -19.09 17.89
CA ALA A 59 57.75 -19.45 16.72
C ALA A 59 57.14 -18.22 16.04
N LYS A 60 56.60 -17.26 16.82
CA LYS A 60 56.10 -15.98 16.31
C LYS A 60 57.21 -15.20 15.59
N GLN A 61 58.39 -15.07 16.21
CA GLN A 61 59.54 -14.38 15.61
C GLN A 61 59.99 -15.04 14.31
N ARG A 62 60.03 -16.38 14.28
CA ARG A 62 60.34 -17.12 13.05
C ARG A 62 59.31 -16.85 11.95
N MET A 63 58.02 -16.86 12.26
CA MET A 63 56.96 -16.56 11.29
C MET A 63 57.01 -15.10 10.81
N GLN A 64 57.32 -14.16 11.70
CA GLN A 64 57.49 -12.75 11.34
C GLN A 64 58.63 -12.56 10.35
N ARG A 65 59.77 -13.22 10.57
CA ARG A 65 60.90 -13.19 9.62
C ARG A 65 60.54 -13.77 8.26
N LEU A 66 59.79 -14.87 8.23
CA LEU A 66 59.33 -15.47 6.96
C LEU A 66 58.36 -14.54 6.22
N ARG A 67 57.43 -13.89 6.92
CA ARG A 67 56.49 -12.91 6.33
C ARG A 67 57.18 -11.65 5.83
N ALA A 68 58.27 -11.22 6.47
CA ALA A 68 58.98 -10.00 6.10
C ALA A 68 59.72 -10.11 4.75
N VAL A 69 60.06 -11.32 4.31
CA VAL A 69 60.74 -11.60 3.03
C VAL A 69 59.81 -12.25 2.00
N GLU A 70 58.52 -12.34 2.32
CA GLU A 70 57.51 -12.96 1.47
C GLU A 70 57.28 -12.10 0.22
N SER A 71 57.27 -12.74 -0.96
CA SER A 71 56.91 -12.05 -2.19
C SER A 71 55.41 -11.74 -2.24
N GLN A 72 55.01 -10.81 -3.11
CA GLN A 72 53.59 -10.47 -3.27
C GLN A 72 52.74 -11.68 -3.71
N GLU A 73 53.26 -12.52 -4.61
CA GLU A 73 52.57 -13.74 -5.05
C GLU A 73 52.40 -14.77 -3.93
N GLU A 74 53.45 -14.98 -3.12
CA GLU A 74 53.39 -15.88 -1.96
C GLU A 74 52.41 -15.36 -0.90
N HIS A 75 52.41 -14.04 -0.67
CA HIS A 75 51.47 -13.38 0.22
C HIS A 75 50.03 -13.58 -0.25
N ASP A 76 49.74 -13.31 -1.52
CA ASP A 76 48.40 -13.45 -2.08
C ASP A 76 47.93 -14.91 -2.04
N ALA A 77 48.81 -15.86 -2.39
CA ALA A 77 48.52 -17.29 -2.28
C ALA A 77 48.23 -17.72 -0.83
N ARG A 78 48.95 -17.17 0.15
CA ARG A 78 48.69 -17.43 1.58
C ARG A 78 47.35 -16.85 2.03
N ILE A 79 47.04 -15.61 1.66
CA ILE A 79 45.75 -14.98 1.99
C ILE A 79 44.60 -15.71 1.32
N ALA A 80 44.75 -16.16 0.07
CA ALA A 80 43.77 -16.97 -0.63
C ALA A 80 43.46 -18.28 0.12
N LYS A 81 44.50 -19.00 0.56
CA LYS A 81 44.34 -20.22 1.38
C LYS A 81 43.62 -19.93 2.71
N ILE A 82 43.93 -18.82 3.37
CA ILE A 82 43.26 -18.42 4.61
C ILE A 82 41.78 -18.10 4.35
N ARG A 83 41.47 -17.36 3.29
CA ARG A 83 40.08 -17.06 2.91
C ARG A 83 39.30 -18.33 2.61
N GLN A 84 39.89 -19.28 1.88
CA GLN A 84 39.26 -20.57 1.61
C GLN A 84 38.99 -21.35 2.89
N HIS A 85 39.97 -21.41 3.81
CA HIS A 85 39.79 -22.06 5.09
C HIS A 85 38.68 -21.41 5.92
N ILE A 86 38.60 -20.07 5.94
CA ILE A 86 37.53 -19.35 6.66
C ILE A 86 36.17 -19.62 6.02
N SER A 87 36.07 -19.67 4.70
CA SER A 87 34.83 -20.02 3.98
C SER A 87 34.33 -21.39 4.42
N VAL A 88 35.19 -22.41 4.41
CA VAL A 88 34.85 -23.77 4.83
C VAL A 88 34.39 -23.82 6.29
N ILE A 89 35.05 -23.09 7.20
CA ILE A 89 34.59 -22.99 8.59
C ILE A 89 33.19 -22.38 8.64
N GLN A 90 32.95 -21.28 7.94
CA GLN A 90 31.66 -20.57 7.96
C GLN A 90 30.53 -21.37 7.31
N GLU A 91 30.82 -22.17 6.29
CA GLU A 91 29.86 -23.07 5.63
C GLU A 91 29.46 -24.25 6.53
N THR A 92 30.38 -24.72 7.36
CA THR A 92 30.16 -25.84 8.30
C THR A 92 29.72 -25.38 9.70
N GLU A 93 29.56 -24.07 9.90
CA GLU A 93 29.22 -23.46 11.18
C GLU A 93 27.78 -23.81 11.59
N SER A 94 27.59 -24.21 12.85
CA SER A 94 26.23 -24.39 13.37
C SER A 94 25.52 -23.03 13.55
N VAL A 95 24.19 -23.03 13.62
CA VAL A 95 23.41 -21.80 13.86
C VAL A 95 23.86 -21.10 15.15
N GLU A 96 24.12 -21.86 16.21
CA GLU A 96 24.59 -21.32 17.50
C GLU A 96 25.99 -20.71 17.38
N GLN A 97 26.93 -21.40 16.72
CA GLN A 97 28.28 -20.87 16.49
C GLN A 97 28.24 -19.59 15.66
N ARG A 98 27.38 -19.54 14.64
CA ARG A 98 27.14 -18.36 13.81
C ARG A 98 26.62 -17.20 14.62
N GLU A 99 25.67 -17.43 15.52
CA GLU A 99 25.16 -16.37 16.40
C GLU A 99 26.19 -15.89 17.42
N ILE A 100 27.01 -16.79 17.99
CA ILE A 100 28.13 -16.40 18.85
C ILE A 100 29.13 -15.53 18.07
N ARG A 101 29.48 -15.89 16.84
CA ARG A 101 30.39 -15.10 16.00
C ARG A 101 29.80 -13.74 15.63
N LEU A 102 28.54 -13.70 15.21
CA LEU A 102 27.85 -12.46 14.83
C LEU A 102 27.62 -11.55 16.05
N SER A 103 27.30 -12.10 17.22
CA SER A 103 27.18 -11.33 18.46
C SER A 103 28.52 -10.75 18.89
N ALA A 104 29.60 -11.52 18.86
CA ALA A 104 30.94 -11.02 19.14
C ALA A 104 31.34 -9.89 18.18
N LEU A 105 31.00 -10.01 16.89
CA LEU A 105 31.23 -8.96 15.89
C LEU A 105 30.39 -7.70 16.16
N ARG A 106 29.10 -7.87 16.53
CA ARG A 106 28.22 -6.75 16.92
C ARG A 106 28.79 -6.01 18.13
N MET A 107 29.25 -6.74 19.15
CA MET A 107 29.86 -6.18 20.37
C MET A 107 31.15 -5.43 20.04
N HIS A 108 32.06 -6.03 19.28
CA HIS A 108 33.30 -5.38 18.84
C HIS A 108 33.01 -4.09 18.08
N ASN A 109 32.09 -4.13 17.11
CA ASN A 109 31.73 -2.94 16.32
C ASN A 109 31.04 -1.85 17.17
N SER A 110 30.27 -2.24 18.18
CA SER A 110 29.68 -1.29 19.13
C SER A 110 30.77 -0.59 19.94
N GLN A 111 31.76 -1.34 20.44
CA GLN A 111 32.88 -0.78 21.20
C GLN A 111 33.70 0.19 20.34
N VAL A 112 34.08 -0.23 19.13
CA VAL A 112 34.82 0.64 18.20
C VAL A 112 34.06 1.93 17.87
N ARG A 113 32.72 1.88 17.78
CA ARG A 113 31.89 3.06 17.56
C ARG A 113 31.76 3.94 18.80
N ALA A 114 31.81 3.36 20.01
CA ALA A 114 31.77 4.12 21.25
C ALA A 114 33.07 4.89 21.49
N ASP A 115 34.20 4.31 21.09
CA ASP A 115 35.53 4.90 21.21
C ASP A 115 35.91 5.80 20.00
N GLU A 116 34.97 6.01 19.07
CA GLU A 116 35.19 6.76 17.83
C GLU A 116 35.31 8.27 18.11
N THR A 117 36.41 8.88 17.65
CA THR A 117 36.57 10.34 17.71
C THR A 117 35.58 11.04 16.75
N PRO A 118 35.23 12.32 16.99
CA PRO A 118 34.35 13.07 16.09
C PRO A 118 34.84 13.08 14.63
N GLU A 119 36.15 13.17 14.39
CA GLU A 119 36.75 13.17 13.06
C GLU A 119 36.62 11.80 12.38
N GLN A 120 36.93 10.71 13.09
CA GLN A 120 36.75 9.35 12.58
C GLN A 120 35.28 9.07 12.25
N ARG A 121 34.36 9.54 13.11
CA ARG A 121 32.91 9.43 12.90
C ARG A 121 32.48 10.14 11.64
N GLU A 122 33.01 11.33 11.37
CA GLU A 122 32.67 12.08 10.16
C GLU A 122 33.25 11.42 8.90
N VAL A 123 34.46 10.88 8.95
CA VAL A 123 35.04 10.08 7.86
C VAL A 123 34.18 8.85 7.58
N ARG A 124 33.72 8.14 8.61
CA ARG A 124 32.85 6.97 8.44
C ARG A 124 31.47 7.35 7.89
N LEU A 125 30.85 8.40 8.40
CA LEU A 125 29.53 8.85 7.93
C LEU A 125 29.58 9.42 6.52
N SER A 126 30.65 10.14 6.15
CA SER A 126 30.85 10.63 4.79
C SER A 126 31.04 9.47 3.80
N ALA A 127 31.88 8.48 4.14
CA ALA A 127 32.02 7.26 3.35
C ALA A 127 30.68 6.51 3.20
N LEU A 128 29.88 6.43 4.26
CA LEU A 128 28.55 5.81 4.22
C LEU A 128 27.57 6.59 3.33
N ARG A 129 27.57 7.92 3.39
CA ARG A 129 26.74 8.78 2.51
C ARG A 129 27.15 8.58 1.04
N MET A 130 28.45 8.52 0.76
CA MET A 130 28.96 8.27 -0.59
C MET A 130 28.55 6.89 -1.12
N HIS A 131 28.74 5.83 -0.33
CA HIS A 131 28.30 4.49 -0.67
C HIS A 131 26.80 4.44 -0.95
N ASN A 132 25.97 5.02 -0.07
CA ASN A 132 24.52 5.05 -0.26
C ASN A 132 24.10 5.84 -1.49
N SER A 133 24.82 6.92 -1.83
CA SER A 133 24.59 7.67 -3.05
C SER A 133 24.91 6.83 -4.30
N GLN A 134 26.02 6.09 -4.29
CA GLN A 134 26.42 5.20 -5.38
C GLN A 134 25.42 4.07 -5.58
N VAL A 135 25.00 3.41 -4.49
CA VAL A 135 23.96 2.36 -4.55
C VAL A 135 22.66 2.92 -5.13
N ARG A 136 22.20 4.09 -4.67
CA ARG A 136 20.98 4.73 -5.19
C ARG A 136 21.10 5.14 -6.66
N ALA A 137 22.29 5.48 -7.14
CA ALA A 137 22.51 5.88 -8.52
C ALA A 137 22.40 4.69 -9.51
N VAL A 138 22.65 3.46 -9.04
CA VAL A 138 22.56 2.24 -9.85
C VAL A 138 21.29 1.42 -9.58
N GLU A 139 20.38 1.91 -8.74
CA GLU A 139 19.09 1.26 -8.46
C GLU A 139 18.25 1.14 -9.75
N THR A 140 17.67 -0.05 -9.97
CA THR A 140 16.66 -0.21 -11.04
C THR A 140 15.37 0.52 -10.65
N PRO A 141 14.49 0.86 -11.62
CA PRO A 141 13.19 1.47 -11.33
C PRO A 141 12.36 0.66 -10.32
N GLU A 142 12.39 -0.67 -10.41
CA GLU A 142 11.66 -1.58 -9.51
C GLU A 142 12.22 -1.54 -8.09
N GLN A 143 13.56 -1.55 -7.95
CA GLN A 143 14.22 -1.43 -6.65
C GLN A 143 13.93 -0.08 -6.00
N ARG A 144 13.95 0.99 -6.80
CA ARG A 144 13.60 2.34 -6.35
C ARG A 144 12.16 2.41 -5.87
N GLU A 145 11.21 1.85 -6.61
CA GLU A 145 9.80 1.87 -6.22
C GLU A 145 9.54 1.00 -5.00
N ALA A 146 10.19 -0.18 -4.88
CA ALA A 146 10.12 -1.00 -3.68
C ALA A 146 10.64 -0.24 -2.44
N ARG A 147 11.76 0.47 -2.56
CA ARG A 147 12.32 1.30 -1.48
C ARG A 147 11.39 2.46 -1.11
N LEU A 148 10.82 3.16 -2.10
CA LEU A 148 9.87 4.25 -1.85
C LEU A 148 8.57 3.75 -1.22
N ASN A 149 8.07 2.59 -1.63
CA ASN A 149 6.90 1.97 -1.03
C ASN A 149 7.15 1.53 0.40
N ALA A 150 8.28 0.90 0.70
CA ALA A 150 8.66 0.58 2.07
C ALA A 150 8.71 1.84 2.95
N TYR A 151 9.25 2.94 2.42
CA TYR A 151 9.28 4.23 3.11
C TYR A 151 7.88 4.84 3.34
N ARG A 152 7.00 4.80 2.32
CA ARG A 152 5.61 5.25 2.44
C ARG A 152 4.85 4.44 3.49
N MET A 153 5.00 3.11 3.47
CA MET A 153 4.35 2.20 4.42
C MET A 153 4.80 2.45 5.85
N HIS A 154 6.11 2.53 6.08
CA HIS A 154 6.66 2.86 7.39
C HIS A 154 6.14 4.20 7.91
N ASN A 155 6.16 5.25 7.09
CA ASN A 155 5.65 6.56 7.50
C ASN A 155 4.14 6.58 7.71
N SER A 156 3.38 5.76 6.98
CA SER A 156 1.94 5.61 7.19
C SER A 156 1.64 4.94 8.53
N GLN A 157 2.41 3.90 8.89
CA GLN A 157 2.29 3.23 10.19
C GLN A 157 2.64 4.18 11.33
N VAL A 158 3.80 4.86 11.24
CA VAL A 158 4.19 5.87 12.25
C VAL A 158 3.11 6.94 12.43
N ARG A 159 2.49 7.42 11.34
CA ARG A 159 1.39 8.40 11.41
C ARG A 159 0.09 7.85 11.99
N ALA A 160 -0.17 6.55 11.84
CA ALA A 160 -1.35 5.91 12.41
C ALA A 160 -1.19 5.75 13.93
N ASP A 161 0.03 5.50 14.39
CA ASP A 161 0.37 5.30 15.80
C ASP A 161 0.73 6.63 16.53
N GLU A 162 0.70 7.77 15.83
CA GLU A 162 1.02 9.08 16.38
C GLU A 162 0.02 9.49 17.48
N THR A 163 0.52 9.91 18.65
CA THR A 163 -0.32 10.55 19.67
C THR A 163 -0.78 11.95 19.21
N PRO A 164 -1.88 12.50 19.77
CA PRO A 164 -2.33 13.85 19.45
C PRO A 164 -1.23 14.92 19.60
N GLU A 165 -0.39 14.83 20.63
CA GLU A 165 0.69 15.78 20.90
C GLU A 165 1.81 15.67 19.87
N GLN A 166 2.18 14.44 19.48
CA GLN A 166 3.17 14.19 18.43
C GLN A 166 2.66 14.70 17.08
N ARG A 167 1.38 14.45 16.76
CA ARG A 167 0.73 14.97 15.56
C ARG A 167 0.74 16.50 15.54
N GLU A 168 0.42 17.15 16.65
CA GLU A 168 0.45 18.60 16.74
C GLU A 168 1.87 19.16 16.61
N ALA A 169 2.86 18.56 17.28
CA ALA A 169 4.26 18.95 17.13
C ALA A 169 4.73 18.83 15.67
N ARG A 170 4.38 17.74 14.98
CA ARG A 170 4.69 17.55 13.55
C ARG A 170 4.01 18.61 12.67
N LEU A 171 2.72 18.90 12.91
CA LEU A 171 2.00 19.92 12.15
C LEU A 171 2.54 21.33 12.42
N ARG A 172 2.94 21.64 13.66
CA ARG A 172 3.63 22.90 13.99
C ARG A 172 4.95 23.02 13.24
N ALA A 173 5.80 22.00 13.29
CA ALA A 173 7.06 21.97 12.56
C ALA A 173 6.84 22.12 11.04
N TYR A 174 5.82 21.45 10.49
CA TYR A 174 5.47 21.56 9.07
C TYR A 174 4.99 22.98 8.68
N ARG A 175 4.17 23.63 9.51
CA ARG A 175 3.74 25.02 9.29
C ARG A 175 4.93 25.98 9.33
N MET A 176 5.83 25.82 10.30
CA MET A 176 7.05 26.64 10.42
C MET A 176 7.96 26.47 9.20
N HIS A 177 8.23 25.23 8.80
CA HIS A 177 9.01 24.94 7.60
C HIS A 177 8.39 25.57 6.34
N ASN A 178 7.08 25.43 6.15
CA ASN A 178 6.41 26.03 4.99
C ASN A 178 6.38 27.55 5.04
N SER A 179 6.34 28.16 6.24
CA SER A 179 6.46 29.60 6.39
C SER A 179 7.84 30.08 5.98
N GLN A 180 8.89 29.36 6.39
CA GLN A 180 10.27 29.66 6.01
C GLN A 180 10.51 29.48 4.51
N VAL A 181 10.04 28.38 3.93
CA VAL A 181 10.13 28.19 2.46
C VAL A 181 9.44 29.32 1.71
N ARG A 182 8.29 29.79 2.21
CA ARG A 182 7.58 30.94 1.62
C ARG A 182 8.27 32.29 1.83
N SER A 183 9.01 32.49 2.92
CA SER A 183 9.80 33.71 3.11
C SER A 183 11.01 33.74 2.19
N ASP A 184 11.55 32.57 1.88
CA ASP A 184 12.76 32.41 1.06
C ASP A 184 12.42 32.22 -0.44
N GLU A 185 11.13 32.24 -0.80
CA GLU A 185 10.66 32.15 -2.19
C GLU A 185 11.11 33.36 -3.01
N THR A 186 11.73 33.10 -4.17
CA THR A 186 11.96 34.12 -5.19
C THR A 186 10.64 34.64 -5.78
N PRO A 187 10.59 35.87 -6.32
CA PRO A 187 9.39 36.42 -6.96
C PRO A 187 8.82 35.50 -8.06
N GLU A 188 9.68 34.86 -8.85
CA GLU A 188 9.30 33.93 -9.92
C GLU A 188 8.64 32.67 -9.36
N GLN A 189 9.25 32.04 -8.34
CA GLN A 189 8.68 30.87 -7.66
C GLN A 189 7.33 31.21 -7.02
N ARG A 190 7.20 32.41 -6.44
CA ARG A 190 5.95 32.90 -5.85
C ARG A 190 4.84 33.01 -6.90
N GLU A 191 5.13 33.56 -8.09
CA GLU A 191 4.13 33.66 -9.16
C GLU A 191 3.75 32.29 -9.73
N VAL A 192 4.70 31.36 -9.88
CA VAL A 192 4.40 29.98 -10.27
C VAL A 192 3.46 29.31 -9.27
N ARG A 193 3.72 29.46 -7.96
CA ARG A 193 2.84 28.91 -6.92
C ARG A 193 1.45 29.54 -6.93
N LEU A 194 1.37 30.87 -7.06
CA LEU A 194 0.10 31.59 -7.06
C LEU A 194 -0.73 31.31 -8.32
N SER A 195 -0.09 31.24 -9.49
CA SER A 195 -0.76 30.88 -10.75
C SER A 195 -1.32 29.45 -10.70
N ALA A 196 -0.55 28.49 -10.19
CA ALA A 196 -1.02 27.12 -9.97
C ALA A 196 -2.23 27.08 -9.01
N LEU A 197 -2.18 27.86 -7.91
CA LEU A 197 -3.29 27.96 -6.96
C LEU A 197 -4.54 28.58 -7.59
N ARG A 198 -4.38 29.65 -8.39
CA ARG A 198 -5.49 30.28 -9.13
C ARG A 198 -6.13 29.30 -10.11
N MET A 199 -5.34 28.55 -10.86
CA MET A 199 -5.80 27.53 -11.80
C MET A 199 -6.58 26.42 -11.09
N HIS A 200 -6.01 25.85 -10.03
CA HIS A 200 -6.68 24.83 -9.23
C HIS A 200 -8.03 25.34 -8.69
N ARG A 201 -8.05 26.54 -8.07
CA ARG A 201 -9.30 27.12 -7.54
C ARG A 201 -10.33 27.41 -8.64
N SER A 202 -9.88 27.76 -9.85
CA SER A 202 -10.78 27.94 -11.00
C SER A 202 -11.40 26.62 -11.44
N GLN A 203 -10.61 25.55 -11.51
CA GLN A 203 -11.09 24.21 -11.88
C GLN A 203 -12.10 23.69 -10.87
N VAL A 204 -11.81 23.82 -9.57
CA VAL A 204 -12.74 23.41 -8.50
C VAL A 204 -14.07 24.15 -8.61
N ARG A 205 -14.04 25.49 -8.74
CA ARG A 205 -15.27 26.30 -8.90
C ARG A 205 -16.08 25.92 -10.14
N LYS A 206 -15.40 25.61 -11.26
CA LYS A 206 -16.07 25.15 -12.48
C LYS A 206 -16.74 23.79 -12.29
N ALA A 207 -16.07 22.86 -11.63
CA ALA A 207 -16.62 21.54 -11.32
C ALA A 207 -17.84 21.64 -10.41
N GLU A 208 -17.75 22.45 -9.35
CA GLU A 208 -18.84 22.72 -8.42
C GLU A 208 -20.05 23.35 -9.13
N LYS A 209 -19.83 24.38 -9.96
CA LYS A 209 -20.88 25.00 -10.77
C LYS A 209 -21.56 23.97 -11.69
N SER A 210 -20.78 23.11 -12.36
CA SER A 210 -21.33 22.06 -13.21
C SER A 210 -22.17 21.04 -12.44
N GLN A 211 -21.76 20.70 -11.21
CA GLN A 211 -22.53 19.79 -10.35
C GLN A 211 -23.85 20.42 -9.91
N ILE A 212 -23.83 21.70 -9.52
CA ILE A 212 -25.03 22.46 -9.14
C ILE A 212 -25.99 22.59 -10.34
N GLU A 213 -25.48 22.92 -11.52
CA GLU A 213 -26.29 23.00 -12.75
C GLU A 213 -26.92 21.65 -13.10
N ALA A 214 -26.17 20.55 -13.00
CA ALA A 214 -26.69 19.21 -13.22
C ALA A 214 -27.78 18.83 -12.20
N PHE A 215 -27.58 19.18 -10.92
CA PHE A 215 -28.57 18.99 -9.87
C PHE A 215 -29.84 19.79 -10.16
N ASN A 216 -29.72 21.08 -10.44
CA ASN A 216 -30.84 21.97 -10.76
C ASN A 216 -31.61 21.49 -11.99
N LYS A 217 -30.90 21.08 -13.05
CA LYS A 217 -31.53 20.48 -14.23
C LYS A 217 -32.30 19.22 -13.85
N THR A 218 -31.74 18.39 -12.97
CA THR A 218 -32.38 17.14 -12.56
C THR A 218 -33.63 17.41 -11.74
N ILE A 219 -33.61 18.23 -10.69
CA ILE A 219 -34.77 18.47 -9.83
C ILE A 219 -35.94 19.12 -10.57
N ASN A 220 -35.66 19.94 -11.59
CA ASN A 220 -36.68 20.63 -12.40
C ASN A 220 -37.25 19.77 -13.56
N ILE A 221 -37.01 18.46 -13.57
CA ILE A 221 -37.70 17.53 -14.47
C ILE A 221 -39.01 17.11 -13.79
N PHE A 222 -40.14 17.45 -14.40
CA PHE A 222 -41.49 17.14 -13.93
C PHE A 222 -42.16 16.02 -14.73
N CYS A 223 -43.26 15.46 -14.19
CA CYS A 223 -44.09 14.47 -14.87
C CYS A 223 -45.16 15.14 -15.75
N ASP A 224 -44.73 15.87 -16.76
CA ASP A 224 -45.57 16.68 -17.65
C ASP A 224 -46.07 15.91 -18.90
N LYS A 225 -45.49 14.75 -19.20
CA LYS A 225 -45.84 13.98 -20.40
C LYS A 225 -47.03 13.07 -20.14
N VAL A 226 -48.03 13.13 -21.00
CA VAL A 226 -49.25 12.29 -20.87
C VAL A 226 -49.17 11.15 -21.87
N CYS A 227 -49.34 9.92 -21.39
CA CYS A 227 -49.47 8.75 -22.26
C CYS A 227 -50.81 8.80 -23.02
N GLU A 228 -50.78 8.74 -24.35
CA GLU A 228 -51.99 8.86 -25.16
C GLU A 228 -52.94 7.66 -25.06
N ILE A 229 -52.46 6.51 -24.57
CA ILE A 229 -53.32 5.33 -24.35
C ILE A 229 -53.95 5.36 -22.96
N CYS A 230 -53.14 5.53 -21.90
CA CYS A 230 -53.61 5.35 -20.52
C CYS A 230 -53.73 6.64 -19.71
N THR A 231 -53.57 7.79 -20.36
CA THR A 231 -53.66 9.16 -19.80
C THR A 231 -52.77 9.43 -18.57
N LYS A 232 -51.89 8.49 -18.23
CA LYS A 232 -50.95 8.61 -17.11
C LYS A 232 -49.92 9.72 -17.37
N ARG A 233 -49.80 10.63 -16.42
CA ARG A 233 -48.67 11.59 -16.31
C ARG A 233 -47.37 10.86 -16.02
N CYS A 234 -46.36 11.11 -16.84
CA CYS A 234 -45.10 10.40 -16.89
C CYS A 234 -43.95 11.41 -16.99
N TYR A 235 -42.78 11.05 -16.46
CA TYR A 235 -41.55 11.80 -16.72
C TYR A 235 -41.10 11.63 -18.18
N PRO A 236 -40.32 12.58 -18.73
CA PRO A 236 -39.79 12.48 -20.10
C PRO A 236 -39.07 11.16 -20.40
N ASN A 237 -38.36 10.57 -19.44
CA ASN A 237 -37.67 9.28 -19.58
C ASN A 237 -38.59 8.04 -19.49
N GLN A 238 -39.85 8.21 -19.09
CA GLN A 238 -40.84 7.15 -18.95
C GLN A 238 -41.73 6.99 -20.18
N VAL A 239 -41.64 7.92 -21.13
CA VAL A 239 -42.41 7.93 -22.37
C VAL A 239 -41.51 7.79 -23.59
N THR A 240 -42.05 7.26 -24.67
CA THR A 240 -41.39 7.17 -25.96
C THR A 240 -42.41 7.32 -27.07
N ASN A 241 -42.00 7.96 -28.17
CA ASN A 241 -42.81 7.99 -29.38
C ASN A 241 -42.89 6.60 -30.00
N HIS A 242 -44.09 6.21 -30.40
CA HIS A 242 -44.36 4.95 -31.07
C HIS A 242 -45.07 5.22 -32.39
N LYS A 243 -44.46 4.78 -33.49
CA LYS A 243 -45.06 4.84 -34.82
C LYS A 243 -46.11 3.75 -34.96
N ILE A 244 -47.27 4.14 -35.46
CA ILE A 244 -48.39 3.24 -35.74
C ILE A 244 -48.14 2.63 -37.13
N ASN A 245 -47.98 1.31 -37.20
CA ASN A 245 -47.82 0.59 -38.46
C ASN A 245 -49.17 0.00 -38.92
N SER A 246 -49.35 -0.29 -40.21
CA SER A 246 -50.60 -0.86 -40.75
C SER A 246 -51.05 -2.19 -40.11
N SER A 247 -50.18 -2.88 -39.37
CA SER A 247 -50.48 -4.07 -38.56
C SER A 247 -50.88 -3.75 -37.11
N THR A 248 -51.20 -2.48 -36.79
CA THR A 248 -51.57 -2.11 -35.42
C THR A 248 -52.85 -2.77 -34.98
N ALA A 249 -52.84 -3.17 -33.72
CA ALA A 249 -53.96 -3.70 -32.97
C ALA A 249 -55.33 -3.14 -33.41
N SER A 250 -56.23 -4.03 -33.82
CA SER A 250 -57.61 -3.71 -34.25
C SER A 250 -58.45 -2.95 -33.22
N TYR A 251 -58.03 -2.97 -31.95
CA TYR A 251 -58.69 -2.30 -30.84
C TYR A 251 -58.32 -0.83 -30.67
N LEU A 252 -57.39 -0.29 -31.46
CA LEU A 252 -56.99 1.11 -31.35
C LEU A 252 -58.11 2.03 -31.88
N PRO A 253 -58.48 3.08 -31.12
CA PRO A 253 -59.42 4.08 -31.60
C PRO A 253 -58.94 4.78 -32.89
N ALA A 254 -59.88 5.21 -33.72
CA ALA A 254 -59.59 5.86 -35.00
C ALA A 254 -58.79 7.16 -34.82
N GLU A 255 -59.03 7.89 -33.72
CA GLU A 255 -58.38 9.15 -33.37
C GLU A 255 -56.89 8.98 -33.07
N LEU A 256 -56.48 7.82 -32.55
CA LEU A 256 -55.07 7.52 -32.32
C LEU A 256 -54.42 7.01 -33.60
N THR A 257 -55.13 6.18 -34.37
CA THR A 257 -54.63 5.58 -35.61
C THR A 257 -54.30 6.64 -36.67
N SER A 258 -55.10 7.72 -36.74
CA SER A 258 -54.89 8.83 -37.68
C SER A 258 -53.66 9.69 -37.40
N LYS A 259 -53.16 9.71 -36.15
CA LYS A 259 -51.99 10.54 -35.76
C LYS A 259 -50.65 10.02 -36.30
N GLY A 260 -50.57 8.76 -36.70
CA GLY A 260 -49.36 8.11 -37.21
C GLY A 260 -48.23 7.89 -36.19
N THR A 261 -48.05 8.77 -35.21
CA THR A 261 -47.14 8.60 -34.07
C THR A 261 -47.83 9.02 -32.78
N ILE A 262 -47.72 8.19 -31.74
CA ILE A 262 -48.32 8.43 -30.42
C ILE A 262 -47.28 8.35 -29.31
N LEU A 263 -47.43 9.19 -28.28
CA LEU A 263 -46.57 9.23 -27.12
C LEU A 263 -47.04 8.22 -26.06
N LEU A 264 -46.23 7.19 -25.80
CA LEU A 264 -46.61 6.08 -24.93
C LEU A 264 -45.68 5.92 -23.74
N CYS A 265 -46.24 5.64 -22.56
CA CYS A 265 -45.44 5.11 -21.45
C CYS A 265 -44.87 3.73 -21.81
N HIS A 266 -43.75 3.33 -21.19
CA HIS A 266 -43.10 2.03 -21.43
C HIS A 266 -44.05 0.83 -21.32
N ARG A 267 -45.04 0.87 -20.41
CA ARG A 267 -46.04 -0.20 -20.24
C ARG A 267 -46.98 -0.30 -21.44
N CYS A 268 -47.52 0.83 -21.91
CA CYS A 268 -48.43 0.86 -23.06
C CYS A 268 -47.68 0.51 -24.36
N LYS A 269 -46.45 1.00 -24.53
CA LYS A 269 -45.60 0.61 -25.66
C LYS A 269 -45.36 -0.90 -25.68
N LYS A 270 -44.93 -1.49 -24.55
CA LYS A 270 -44.70 -2.95 -24.46
C LYS A 270 -45.98 -3.75 -24.78
N HIS A 271 -47.14 -3.25 -24.35
CA HIS A 271 -48.42 -3.86 -24.66
C HIS A 271 -48.75 -3.81 -26.15
N LEU A 272 -48.53 -2.66 -26.79
CA LEU A 272 -48.83 -2.48 -28.20
C LEU A 272 -47.88 -3.27 -29.11
N THR A 273 -46.62 -3.45 -28.68
CA THR A 273 -45.66 -4.33 -29.36
C THR A 273 -45.88 -5.82 -29.09
N SER A 274 -46.76 -6.17 -28.15
CA SER A 274 -47.08 -7.58 -27.89
C SER A 274 -48.20 -8.06 -28.83
N LYS A 275 -48.24 -9.37 -29.12
CA LYS A 275 -49.25 -9.99 -30.02
C LYS A 275 -50.67 -10.04 -29.42
N LYS A 276 -51.03 -9.08 -28.57
CA LYS A 276 -52.34 -9.04 -27.91
C LYS A 276 -53.38 -8.47 -28.85
N THR A 277 -54.57 -9.04 -28.79
CA THR A 277 -55.74 -8.69 -29.60
C THR A 277 -56.72 -7.77 -28.87
N SER A 278 -56.44 -7.42 -27.62
CA SER A 278 -57.26 -6.52 -26.79
C SER A 278 -56.47 -5.31 -26.31
N GLY A 279 -57.19 -4.21 -26.04
CA GLY A 279 -56.62 -2.97 -25.52
C GLY A 279 -55.96 -3.16 -24.16
N PRO A 280 -54.93 -2.35 -23.81
CA PRO A 280 -54.41 -2.32 -22.46
C PRO A 280 -55.53 -2.02 -21.46
N ALA A 281 -55.60 -2.74 -20.34
CA ALA A 281 -56.69 -2.60 -19.38
C ALA A 281 -56.92 -1.15 -18.92
N LYS A 282 -55.87 -0.34 -18.80
CA LYS A 282 -55.94 1.08 -18.39
C LYS A 282 -56.10 2.05 -19.55
N ALA A 283 -56.52 1.60 -20.73
CA ALA A 283 -56.74 2.51 -21.85
C ALA A 283 -57.92 3.45 -21.56
N TYR A 284 -57.85 4.69 -22.04
CA TYR A 284 -58.88 5.70 -21.77
C TYR A 284 -60.26 5.27 -22.30
N TRP A 285 -60.29 4.51 -23.40
CA TRP A 285 -61.51 4.01 -24.04
C TRP A 285 -62.10 2.78 -23.36
N ASN A 286 -61.50 2.27 -22.29
CA ASN A 286 -62.08 1.18 -21.50
C ASN A 286 -63.09 1.68 -20.45
N ASN A 287 -63.48 2.97 -20.49
CA ASN A 287 -64.45 3.59 -19.58
C ASN A 287 -64.17 3.30 -18.09
N LEU A 288 -62.89 3.21 -17.72
CA LEU A 288 -62.46 3.06 -16.32
C LEU A 288 -62.48 4.39 -15.55
N ASP A 289 -63.05 5.44 -16.14
CA ASP A 289 -63.31 6.70 -15.45
C ASP A 289 -64.52 6.50 -14.53
N PRO A 290 -64.35 6.55 -13.19
CA PRO A 290 -65.48 6.41 -12.27
C PRO A 290 -66.43 7.62 -12.31
N GLY A 291 -66.13 8.66 -13.09
CA GLY A 291 -66.91 9.89 -13.19
C GLY A 291 -66.56 10.88 -12.07
N GLU A 292 -67.48 11.77 -11.75
CA GLU A 292 -67.26 12.72 -10.65
C GLU A 292 -67.13 12.00 -9.31
N VAL A 293 -66.18 12.48 -8.50
CA VAL A 293 -65.98 11.98 -7.14
C VAL A 293 -67.27 12.22 -6.35
N PRO A 294 -67.89 11.18 -5.75
CA PRO A 294 -69.09 11.34 -4.93
C PRO A 294 -68.87 12.33 -3.78
N ASP A 295 -69.91 13.07 -3.39
CA ASP A 295 -69.82 14.09 -2.33
C ASP A 295 -69.34 13.50 -1.00
N ALA A 296 -69.68 12.23 -0.72
CA ALA A 296 -69.19 11.48 0.43
C ALA A 296 -67.65 11.36 0.48
N ILE A 297 -66.97 11.34 -0.67
CA ILE A 297 -65.49 11.32 -0.76
C ILE A 297 -64.94 12.74 -0.77
N LYS A 298 -65.64 13.71 -1.38
CA LYS A 298 -65.24 15.13 -1.39
C LYS A 298 -65.19 15.74 0.02
N GLN A 299 -66.08 15.30 0.92
CA GLN A 299 -66.16 15.78 2.30
C GLN A 299 -65.09 15.19 3.24
N LEU A 300 -64.38 14.15 2.82
CA LEU A 300 -63.32 13.53 3.63
C LEU A 300 -62.14 14.47 3.82
N THR A 301 -61.53 14.40 5.00
CA THR A 301 -60.29 15.10 5.30
C THR A 301 -59.14 14.57 4.42
N GLN A 302 -58.09 15.38 4.22
CA GLN A 302 -56.93 14.98 3.42
C GLN A 302 -56.29 13.65 3.91
N PRO A 303 -56.19 13.36 5.23
CA PRO A 303 -55.80 12.04 5.75
C PRO A 303 -56.72 10.89 5.32
N GLU A 304 -58.05 11.07 5.41
CA GLU A 304 -59.04 10.05 5.08
C GLU A 304 -59.05 9.73 3.57
N GLN A 305 -58.94 10.77 2.74
CA GLN A 305 -58.78 10.61 1.28
C GLN A 305 -57.51 9.83 0.92
N ARG A 306 -56.42 10.02 1.68
CA ARG A 306 -55.14 9.28 1.52
C ARG A 306 -55.20 7.84 2.02
N LEU A 307 -56.13 7.50 2.89
CA LEU A 307 -56.39 6.12 3.34
C LEU A 307 -57.22 5.34 2.31
N LEU A 308 -58.23 5.98 1.72
CA LEU A 308 -59.10 5.37 0.70
C LEU A 308 -58.43 5.26 -0.68
N SER A 309 -57.64 6.26 -1.04
CA SER A 309 -56.92 6.30 -2.31
C SER A 309 -55.42 6.31 -2.06
N ARG A 310 -54.70 5.39 -2.72
CA ARG A 310 -53.24 5.39 -2.69
C ARG A 310 -52.72 6.60 -3.48
N ILE A 311 -52.70 7.76 -2.84
CA ILE A 311 -52.00 8.92 -3.34
C ILE A 311 -50.51 8.55 -3.31
N ILE A 312 -49.90 8.43 -4.48
CA ILE A 312 -48.44 8.30 -4.60
C ILE A 312 -47.94 9.74 -4.65
N PRO A 313 -47.47 10.34 -3.54
CA PRO A 313 -46.83 11.63 -3.65
C PRO A 313 -45.57 11.46 -4.49
N PHE A 314 -45.39 12.36 -5.44
CA PHE A 314 -44.15 12.48 -6.19
C PHE A 314 -43.11 13.16 -5.30
N VAL A 315 -42.65 12.48 -4.25
CA VAL A 315 -41.46 12.92 -3.52
C VAL A 315 -40.26 12.47 -4.33
N LYS A 316 -39.50 13.43 -4.86
CA LYS A 316 -38.20 13.15 -5.47
C LYS A 316 -37.17 12.98 -4.36
N ILE A 317 -37.09 11.76 -3.81
CA ILE A 317 -36.03 11.41 -2.87
C ILE A 317 -34.77 11.17 -3.70
N VAL A 318 -33.84 12.12 -3.68
CA VAL A 318 -32.51 11.94 -4.25
C VAL A 318 -31.72 11.09 -3.25
N LYS A 319 -31.54 9.82 -3.57
CA LYS A 319 -30.72 8.92 -2.76
C LYS A 319 -29.26 9.39 -2.84
N TYR A 320 -28.65 9.66 -1.70
CA TYR A 320 -27.20 9.72 -1.61
C TYR A 320 -26.67 8.28 -1.73
N ASP A 321 -25.97 7.97 -2.81
CA ASP A 321 -25.26 6.71 -2.96
C ASP A 321 -23.88 6.81 -2.26
N GLY A 322 -23.49 5.79 -1.50
CA GLY A 322 -22.24 5.73 -0.73
C GLY A 322 -22.34 4.81 0.50
N LEU A 323 -21.24 4.71 1.27
CA LEU A 323 -21.15 3.89 2.51
C LEU A 323 -22.22 4.25 3.56
N PHE A 324 -22.80 5.45 3.49
CA PHE A 324 -23.79 5.99 4.43
C PHE A 324 -25.21 6.11 3.85
N GLY A 325 -25.50 5.43 2.73
CA GLY A 325 -26.83 5.48 2.11
C GLY A 325 -27.91 4.81 2.96
N GLN A 326 -29.10 5.41 3.05
CA GLN A 326 -30.21 4.86 3.83
C GLN A 326 -30.86 3.64 3.14
N TYR A 327 -31.25 2.64 3.93
CA TYR A 327 -31.99 1.46 3.46
C TYR A 327 -33.42 1.86 3.04
N GLY A 328 -33.88 1.35 1.89
CA GLY A 328 -35.23 1.61 1.41
C GLY A 328 -36.28 0.85 2.22
N PHE A 329 -37.37 1.52 2.60
CA PHE A 329 -38.53 0.89 3.24
C PHE A 329 -39.47 0.27 2.20
N ARG A 330 -40.00 -0.93 2.48
CA ARG A 330 -40.98 -1.62 1.64
C ARG A 330 -42.28 -1.83 2.43
N GLY A 331 -43.35 -1.14 2.04
CA GLY A 331 -44.66 -1.20 2.71
C GLY A 331 -45.65 -0.19 2.14
N GLN A 332 -46.88 -0.20 2.64
CA GLN A 332 -47.89 0.81 2.31
C GLN A 332 -47.66 2.03 3.21
N ALA A 333 -47.16 3.12 2.63
CA ALA A 333 -46.88 4.36 3.34
C ALA A 333 -48.00 5.37 3.10
N VAL A 334 -48.58 5.89 4.18
CA VAL A 334 -49.49 7.04 4.15
C VAL A 334 -48.64 8.27 4.45
N LEU A 335 -48.47 9.13 3.46
CA LEU A 335 -47.63 10.32 3.58
C LEU A 335 -48.52 11.52 3.91
N PHE A 336 -48.31 12.07 5.11
CA PHE A 336 -48.94 13.32 5.51
C PHE A 336 -48.15 14.48 4.90
N ALA A 337 -48.85 15.45 4.31
CA ALA A 337 -48.23 16.72 3.95
C ALA A 337 -47.94 17.43 5.28
N GLN A 338 -46.70 17.33 5.74
CA GLN A 338 -46.16 18.20 6.77
C GLN A 338 -45.58 19.42 6.07
N ASP A 339 -45.76 20.60 6.67
CA ASP A 339 -44.96 21.75 6.28
C ASP A 339 -43.50 21.41 6.61
N ILE A 340 -42.67 21.36 5.57
CA ILE A 340 -41.26 21.00 5.70
C ILE A 340 -40.57 22.00 6.62
N PHE A 341 -40.97 23.28 6.59
CA PHE A 341 -40.38 24.31 7.43
C PHE A 341 -40.73 24.11 8.91
N GLU A 342 -42.00 23.85 9.21
CA GLU A 342 -42.48 23.52 10.56
C GLU A 342 -41.82 22.24 11.11
N PHE A 343 -41.62 21.22 10.26
CA PHE A 343 -40.90 20.00 10.63
C PHE A 343 -39.42 20.28 10.90
N THR A 344 -38.74 21.08 10.07
CA THR A 344 -37.31 21.40 10.28
C THR A 344 -37.07 22.23 11.53
N GLU A 345 -38.02 23.06 11.94
CA GLU A 345 -37.94 23.87 13.18
C GLU A 345 -38.30 23.06 14.43
N SER A 346 -39.15 22.03 14.29
CA SER A 346 -39.55 21.14 15.40
C SER A 346 -38.62 19.93 15.58
N LEU A 347 -37.75 19.65 14.61
CA LEU A 347 -36.63 18.74 14.81
C LEU A 347 -35.69 19.35 15.87
N PRO A 348 -35.37 18.64 16.97
CA PRO A 348 -34.38 19.14 17.92
C PRO A 348 -33.08 19.41 17.17
N ASN A 349 -32.64 20.66 17.12
CA ASN A 349 -31.43 21.13 16.43
C ASN A 349 -30.35 20.03 16.32
N ILE A 350 -30.30 19.31 15.20
CA ILE A 350 -29.28 18.27 14.94
C ILE A 350 -28.00 18.97 14.47
N LEU A 351 -27.59 20.01 15.19
CA LEU A 351 -26.28 20.65 15.09
C LEU A 351 -25.29 20.09 16.13
N TYR A 352 -25.64 18.99 16.80
CA TYR A 352 -24.74 18.24 17.69
C TYR A 352 -24.83 16.74 17.41
N LEU A 353 -24.20 16.30 16.33
CA LEU A 353 -23.72 14.91 16.21
C LEU A 353 -22.39 14.86 15.42
N ASP A 354 -21.54 15.85 15.69
CA ASP A 354 -20.09 15.63 15.74
C ASP A 354 -19.76 15.34 17.21
N LEU A 355 -19.72 14.05 17.60
CA LEU A 355 -19.01 13.48 18.76
C LEU A 355 -19.63 12.14 19.16
N LEU A 356 -19.42 11.10 18.36
CA LEU A 356 -19.24 9.73 18.87
C LEU A 356 -18.18 9.03 18.03
N THR A 357 -16.94 9.48 18.22
CA THR A 357 -15.75 8.64 18.11
C THR A 357 -15.34 8.25 19.53
N VAL A 358 -15.72 7.04 19.94
CA VAL A 358 -14.89 6.09 20.70
C VAL A 358 -15.17 4.72 20.13
#